data_AF-A0A7X1GQM2-F1
#
_entry.id   AF-A0A7X1GQM2-F1
#
_cell.length_a   1.000
_cell.length_b   1.000
_cell.length_c   1.000
_cell.angle_alpha   90.00
_cell.angle_beta   90.00
_cell.angle_gamma   90.00
#
_symmetry.space_group_name_H-M   'P 1'
#
loop_
_entity.id
_entity.type
_entity.pdbx_description
1 polymer ?
#
loop_
_entity_poly.entity_id
_entity_poly.type
_entity_poly.pdbx_seq_one_letter_code
_entity_poly.pdbx_strand_id
1 'polypeptide(L)'
;KAMADIAQKRGIEVYEAKAEKLPFDDSSFDFVLIVVTICFVQDPIQTLREAKRVLKPGGYIIIGMIDKGSFLGKLYESKKKESKFYRHANFYSTRQVLDLLENFESEHIKTCQTIFKNPKKITTIEPVKEGHGEGGFTVISAQKEL
;
A
#
# COMPACT_ATOMS: atom_id res chain seq x y z
N LYS A 1 -15.10 -6.71 -12.01
CA LYS A 1 -16.42 -6.27 -11.50
C LYS A 1 -16.85 -6.94 -10.19
N ALA A 2 -16.71 -8.26 -10.02
CA ALA A 2 -17.12 -8.96 -8.78
C ALA A 2 -16.70 -8.30 -7.45
N MET A 3 -15.46 -7.77 -7.32
CA MET A 3 -15.04 -7.06 -6.10
C MET A 3 -15.71 -5.69 -5.92
N ALA A 4 -15.91 -4.94 -7.01
CA ALA A 4 -16.57 -3.64 -7.01
C ALA A 4 -18.04 -3.77 -6.55
N ASP A 5 -18.74 -4.78 -7.08
CA ASP A 5 -20.14 -5.03 -6.72
C ASP A 5 -20.31 -5.37 -5.22
N ILE A 6 -19.36 -6.12 -4.64
CA ILE A 6 -19.34 -6.43 -3.21
C ILE A 6 -19.10 -5.16 -2.37
N ALA A 7 -18.18 -4.30 -2.80
CA ALA A 7 -17.89 -3.04 -2.11
C ALA A 7 -19.11 -2.08 -2.15
N GLN A 8 -19.76 -1.93 -3.30
CA GLN A 8 -20.97 -1.12 -3.43
C GLN A 8 -22.11 -1.63 -2.54
N LYS A 9 -22.31 -2.95 -2.46
CA LYS A 9 -23.29 -3.57 -1.53
C LYS A 9 -22.99 -3.30 -0.06
N ARG A 10 -21.75 -2.93 0.29
CA ARG A 10 -21.33 -2.53 1.64
C ARG A 10 -21.41 -1.02 1.86
N GLY A 11 -21.98 -0.26 0.91
CA GLY A 11 -22.15 1.20 1.01
C GLY A 11 -20.91 1.99 0.61
N ILE A 12 -19.93 1.37 -0.05
CA ILE A 12 -18.76 2.08 -0.58
C ILE A 12 -19.10 2.64 -1.94
N GLU A 13 -18.82 3.93 -2.16
CA GLU A 13 -18.87 4.52 -3.50
C GLU A 13 -17.66 4.03 -4.31
N VAL A 14 -17.90 3.42 -5.47
CA VAL A 14 -16.86 2.75 -6.26
C VAL A 14 -16.78 3.34 -7.67
N TYR A 15 -15.56 3.73 -8.04
CA TYR A 15 -15.20 4.20 -9.36
C TYR A 15 -14.32 3.15 -10.05
N GLU A 16 -14.72 2.71 -11.25
CA GLU A 16 -13.93 1.75 -12.03
C GLU A 16 -12.77 2.48 -12.74
N ALA A 17 -11.56 2.32 -12.20
CA ALA A 17 -10.36 2.91 -12.75
C ALA A 17 -9.11 2.10 -12.42
N LYS A 18 -8.02 2.43 -13.11
CA LYS A 18 -6.67 1.96 -12.78
C LYS A 18 -5.99 2.97 -11.86
N ALA A 19 -5.12 2.50 -10.96
CA ALA A 19 -4.43 3.39 -10.02
C ALA A 19 -3.50 4.39 -10.73
N GLU A 20 -3.06 4.06 -11.93
CA GLU A 20 -2.23 4.90 -12.81
C GLU A 20 -3.00 6.03 -13.50
N LYS A 21 -4.34 6.02 -13.44
CA LYS A 21 -5.20 7.08 -13.99
C LYS A 21 -6.54 7.13 -13.26
N LEU A 22 -6.61 7.97 -12.23
CA LEU A 22 -7.78 8.14 -11.37
C LEU A 22 -8.79 9.13 -11.98
N PRO A 23 -10.11 8.86 -11.89
CA PRO A 23 -11.16 9.68 -12.50
C PRO A 23 -11.59 10.82 -11.55
N PHE A 24 -10.62 11.48 -10.93
CA PHE A 24 -10.85 12.56 -9.98
C PHE A 24 -10.04 13.79 -10.36
N ASP A 25 -10.55 14.95 -9.99
CA ASP A 25 -9.84 16.22 -10.18
C ASP A 25 -8.64 16.33 -9.23
N ASP A 26 -7.73 17.23 -9.57
CA ASP A 26 -6.58 17.56 -8.74
C ASP A 26 -7.05 18.05 -7.36
N SER A 27 -6.31 17.71 -6.30
CA SER A 27 -6.58 18.20 -4.94
C SER A 27 -8.01 17.94 -4.43
N SER A 28 -8.56 16.77 -4.73
CA SER A 28 -9.92 16.36 -4.31
C SER A 28 -9.97 15.74 -2.91
N PHE A 29 -8.88 15.11 -2.44
CA PHE A 29 -8.88 14.29 -1.23
C PHE A 29 -7.86 14.73 -0.18
N ASP A 30 -8.22 14.59 1.09
CA ASP A 30 -7.33 14.82 2.22
C ASP A 30 -6.38 13.63 2.47
N PHE A 31 -6.79 12.42 2.08
CA PHE A 31 -5.99 11.21 2.21
C PHE A 31 -6.19 10.22 1.05
N VAL A 32 -5.15 9.46 0.74
CA VAL A 32 -5.17 8.32 -0.20
C VAL A 32 -4.64 7.09 0.51
N LEU A 33 -5.42 6.00 0.53
CA LEU A 33 -5.06 4.73 1.16
C LEU A 33 -4.79 3.65 0.11
N ILE A 34 -3.62 3.04 0.16
CA ILE A 34 -3.18 1.95 -0.73
C ILE A 34 -2.78 0.75 0.15
N VAL A 35 -3.63 -0.29 0.24
CA VAL A 35 -3.36 -1.47 1.09
C VAL A 35 -3.27 -2.73 0.24
N VAL A 36 -2.08 -3.34 0.21
CA VAL A 36 -1.77 -4.55 -0.58
C VAL A 36 -2.13 -4.37 -2.08
N THR A 37 -1.96 -3.14 -2.58
CA THR A 37 -2.27 -2.76 -3.97
C THR A 37 -1.01 -2.43 -4.76
N ILE A 38 -0.02 -1.78 -4.15
CA ILE A 38 1.22 -1.35 -4.83
C ILE A 38 1.99 -2.52 -5.49
N CYS A 39 1.80 -3.74 -5.00
CA CYS A 39 2.39 -4.95 -5.56
C CYS A 39 1.68 -5.47 -6.83
N PHE A 40 0.52 -4.93 -7.19
CA PHE A 40 -0.29 -5.38 -8.33
C PHE A 40 -0.45 -4.33 -9.45
N VAL A 41 0.00 -3.10 -9.22
CA VAL A 41 -0.04 -2.05 -10.25
C VAL A 41 0.99 -2.31 -11.34
N GLN A 42 0.73 -1.82 -12.54
CA GLN A 42 1.63 -1.94 -13.69
C GLN A 42 2.79 -0.95 -13.55
N ASP A 43 2.49 0.26 -13.09
CA ASP A 43 3.47 1.31 -12.88
C ASP A 43 3.29 1.94 -11.48
N PRO A 44 4.15 1.59 -10.50
CA PRO A 44 4.08 2.14 -9.16
C PRO A 44 4.42 3.64 -9.13
N ILE A 45 5.29 4.12 -10.01
CA ILE A 45 5.65 5.54 -10.07
C ILE A 45 4.43 6.33 -10.54
N GLN A 46 3.80 5.92 -11.64
CA GLN A 46 2.60 6.57 -12.14
C GLN A 46 1.43 6.48 -11.14
N THR A 47 1.29 5.36 -10.43
CA THR A 47 0.29 5.21 -9.36
C THR A 47 0.50 6.22 -8.24
N LEU A 48 1.74 6.39 -7.77
CA LEU A 48 2.04 7.39 -6.77
C LEU A 48 1.78 8.80 -7.33
N ARG A 49 2.01 9.06 -8.63
CA ARG A 49 1.82 10.37 -9.28
C ARG A 49 0.35 10.75 -9.25
N GLU A 50 -0.52 9.83 -9.62
CA GLU A 50 -1.96 10.03 -9.53
C GLU A 50 -2.41 10.22 -8.08
N ALA A 51 -1.89 9.45 -7.13
CA ALA A 51 -2.20 9.65 -5.71
C ALA A 51 -1.81 11.06 -5.23
N LYS A 52 -0.60 11.55 -5.58
CA LYS A 52 -0.17 12.93 -5.27
C LYS A 52 -1.05 13.97 -5.98
N ARG A 53 -1.45 13.73 -7.24
CA ARG A 53 -2.29 14.65 -8.01
C ARG A 53 -3.64 14.89 -7.34
N VAL A 54 -4.31 13.81 -6.93
CA VAL A 54 -5.65 13.89 -6.32
C VAL A 54 -5.61 14.33 -4.84
N LEU A 55 -4.46 14.26 -4.17
CA LEU A 55 -4.29 14.78 -2.82
C LEU A 55 -4.27 16.31 -2.80
N LYS A 56 -4.95 16.91 -1.84
CA LYS A 56 -4.79 18.33 -1.50
C LYS A 56 -3.38 18.61 -0.97
N PRO A 57 -2.87 19.85 -1.10
CA PRO A 57 -1.66 20.25 -0.38
C PRO A 57 -1.78 19.96 1.11
N GLY A 58 -0.73 19.38 1.71
CA GLY A 58 -0.77 18.91 3.10
C GLY A 58 -1.55 17.60 3.34
N GLY A 59 -2.14 16.99 2.30
CA GLY A 59 -2.81 15.70 2.39
C GLY A 59 -1.84 14.51 2.52
N TYR A 60 -2.35 13.34 2.91
CA TYR A 60 -1.50 12.17 3.21
C TYR A 60 -1.74 10.98 2.28
N ILE A 61 -0.66 10.36 1.83
CA ILE A 61 -0.70 9.01 1.28
C ILE A 61 -0.32 8.00 2.37
N ILE A 62 -1.09 6.91 2.47
CA ILE A 62 -0.87 5.82 3.43
C ILE A 62 -0.77 4.52 2.65
N ILE A 63 0.37 3.83 2.75
CA ILE A 63 0.68 2.62 2.01
C ILE A 63 0.89 1.46 2.98
N GLY A 64 -0.04 0.50 2.99
CA GLY A 64 0.07 -0.76 3.72
C GLY A 64 0.54 -1.89 2.82
N MET A 65 1.62 -2.58 3.18
CA MET A 65 2.25 -3.57 2.33
C MET A 65 2.94 -4.69 3.11
N ILE A 66 3.15 -5.82 2.42
CA ILE A 66 4.00 -6.89 2.94
C ILE A 66 5.43 -6.58 2.53
N ASP A 67 6.29 -6.30 3.50
CA ASP A 67 7.71 -6.00 3.23
C ASP A 67 8.39 -7.25 2.68
N LYS A 68 8.96 -7.15 1.47
CA LYS A 68 9.76 -8.20 0.84
C LYS A 68 10.86 -8.76 1.76
N GLY A 69 11.50 -7.91 2.57
CA GLY A 69 12.58 -8.29 3.47
C GLY A 69 12.12 -9.08 4.70
N SER A 70 10.84 -9.00 5.05
CA SER A 70 10.26 -9.65 6.23
C SER A 70 10.17 -11.17 6.09
N PHE A 71 9.94 -11.86 7.20
CA PHE A 71 9.68 -13.31 7.19
C PHE A 71 8.46 -13.65 6.30
N LEU A 72 7.45 -12.79 6.30
CA LEU A 72 6.21 -13.02 5.55
C LEU A 72 6.40 -12.75 4.06
N GLY A 73 7.13 -11.69 3.72
CA GLY A 73 7.53 -11.38 2.34
C GLY A 73 8.31 -12.54 1.72
N LYS A 74 9.34 -13.03 2.41
CA LYS A 74 10.13 -14.20 1.98
C LYS A 74 9.27 -15.47 1.82
N LEU A 75 8.36 -15.72 2.76
CA LEU A 75 7.43 -16.86 2.68
C LEU A 75 6.48 -16.76 1.48
N TYR A 76 5.95 -15.58 1.17
CA TYR A 76 5.03 -15.41 0.05
C TYR A 76 5.74 -15.36 -1.30
N GLU A 77 6.92 -14.75 -1.37
CA GLU A 77 7.75 -14.72 -2.58
C GLU A 77 8.23 -16.13 -2.96
N SER A 78 8.66 -16.96 -1.99
CA SER A 78 9.04 -18.36 -2.26
C SER A 78 7.89 -19.21 -2.80
N LYS A 79 6.63 -18.90 -2.42
CA LYS A 79 5.42 -19.60 -2.86
C LYS A 79 4.71 -18.93 -4.03
N LYS A 80 5.34 -17.93 -4.65
CA LYS A 80 4.73 -17.08 -5.67
C LYS A 80 4.18 -17.86 -6.86
N LYS A 81 4.90 -18.88 -7.34
CA LYS A 81 4.49 -19.69 -8.50
C LYS A 81 3.21 -20.51 -8.25
N GLU A 82 3.05 -20.98 -7.01
CA GLU A 82 1.91 -21.80 -6.56
C GLU A 82 0.71 -20.94 -6.12
N SER A 83 0.95 -19.69 -5.73
CA SER A 83 -0.10 -18.77 -5.28
C SER A 83 -0.95 -18.27 -6.45
N LYS A 84 -2.27 -18.45 -6.34
CA LYS A 84 -3.24 -17.84 -7.27
C LYS A 84 -3.22 -16.31 -7.24
N PHE A 85 -2.80 -15.72 -6.12
CA PHE A 85 -2.81 -14.28 -5.92
C PHE A 85 -1.44 -13.66 -6.22
N TYR A 86 -0.37 -14.23 -5.68
CA TYR A 86 0.95 -13.58 -5.76
C TYR A 86 1.70 -13.86 -7.06
N ARG A 87 1.25 -14.79 -7.91
CA ARG A 87 1.94 -15.16 -9.16
C ARG A 87 2.40 -13.96 -10.00
N HIS A 88 1.59 -12.91 -10.06
CA HIS A 88 1.86 -11.70 -10.82
C HIS A 88 2.24 -10.49 -9.95
N ALA A 89 2.38 -10.67 -8.63
CA ALA A 89 2.69 -9.58 -7.71
C ALA A 89 4.19 -9.23 -7.73
N ASN A 90 4.51 -7.95 -7.79
CA ASN A 90 5.85 -7.43 -7.55
C ASN A 90 6.02 -7.16 -6.06
N PHE A 91 6.96 -7.86 -5.42
CA PHE A 91 7.28 -7.62 -4.01
C PHE A 91 8.28 -6.47 -3.91
N TYR A 92 7.94 -5.49 -3.09
CA TYR A 92 8.79 -4.35 -2.77
C TYR A 92 9.21 -4.43 -1.31
N SER A 93 10.44 -4.03 -1.00
CA SER A 93 10.83 -3.76 0.38
C SER A 93 10.28 -2.41 0.83
N THR A 94 10.17 -2.21 2.16
CA THR A 94 9.79 -0.90 2.69
C THR A 94 10.71 0.19 2.17
N ARG A 95 12.03 -0.07 2.13
CA ARG A 95 13.04 0.87 1.63
C ARG A 95 12.80 1.25 0.16
N GLN A 96 12.48 0.29 -0.71
CA GLN A 96 12.19 0.60 -2.11
C GLN A 96 10.98 1.54 -2.25
N VAL A 97 9.95 1.39 -1.41
CA VAL A 97 8.79 2.29 -1.46
C VAL A 97 9.11 3.66 -0.86
N LEU A 98 9.96 3.73 0.17
CA LEU A 98 10.48 4.99 0.69
C LEU A 98 11.28 5.74 -0.38
N ASP A 99 12.19 5.07 -1.09
CA ASP A 99 12.97 5.67 -2.18
C ASP A 99 12.05 6.21 -3.31
N LEU A 100 10.94 5.52 -3.60
CA LEU A 100 9.94 6.02 -4.54
C LEU A 100 9.23 7.28 -4.03
N LEU A 101 8.96 7.38 -2.72
CA LEU A 101 8.30 8.53 -2.10
C LEU A 101 9.24 9.73 -1.88
N GLU A 102 10.55 9.52 -1.74
CA GLU A 102 11.52 10.62 -1.69
C GLU A 102 11.55 11.40 -3.01
N ASN A 103 11.40 10.70 -4.14
CA ASN A 103 11.30 11.32 -5.47
C ASN A 103 9.98 12.07 -5.72
N PHE A 104 9.13 12.16 -4.70
CA PHE A 104 7.76 12.66 -4.79
C PHE A 104 7.51 14.01 -4.12
N GLU A 105 8.55 14.71 -3.65
CA GLU A 105 8.44 15.94 -2.84
C GLU A 105 7.42 15.71 -1.71
N SER A 106 7.76 14.74 -0.85
CA SER A 106 6.95 14.35 0.27
C SER A 106 7.68 14.62 1.58
N GLU A 107 6.94 15.11 2.56
CA GLU A 107 7.46 15.45 3.88
C GLU A 107 6.82 14.57 4.96
N HIS A 108 7.35 14.64 6.18
CA HIS A 108 6.79 13.98 7.37
C HIS A 108 6.53 12.47 7.20
N ILE A 109 7.48 11.76 6.59
CA ILE A 109 7.37 10.32 6.39
C ILE A 109 7.45 9.59 7.74
N LYS A 110 6.46 8.71 8.00
CA LYS A 110 6.43 7.82 9.17
C LYS A 110 6.23 6.38 8.74
N THR A 111 6.71 5.46 9.56
CA THR A 111 6.48 4.02 9.36
C THR A 111 6.04 3.35 10.65
N CYS A 112 5.16 2.35 10.51
CA CYS A 112 4.86 1.42 11.58
C CYS A 112 4.69 0.00 11.01
N GLN A 113 4.74 -1.00 11.87
CA GLN A 113 4.78 -2.40 11.48
C GLN A 113 4.00 -3.28 12.46
N THR A 114 3.48 -4.39 11.93
CA THR A 114 2.73 -5.41 12.68
C THR A 114 2.88 -6.78 12.00
N ILE A 115 2.15 -7.78 12.50
CA ILE A 115 2.24 -9.20 12.11
C ILE A 115 3.65 -9.74 12.37
N PHE A 116 3.96 -10.05 13.63
CA PHE A 116 5.28 -10.59 14.03
C PHE A 116 5.30 -12.12 14.03
N LYS A 117 4.12 -12.74 13.99
CA LYS A 117 3.94 -14.19 13.93
C LYS A 117 3.41 -14.63 12.57
N ASN A 118 3.58 -15.93 12.28
CA ASN A 118 2.93 -16.54 11.14
C ASN A 118 1.41 -16.31 11.20
N PRO A 119 0.75 -15.79 10.15
CA PRO A 119 -0.68 -15.51 10.15
C PRO A 119 -1.57 -16.68 10.56
N LYS A 120 -1.16 -17.93 10.29
CA LYS A 120 -1.90 -19.13 10.69
C LYS A 120 -1.90 -19.41 12.20
N LYS A 121 -1.02 -18.74 12.95
CA LYS A 121 -0.84 -18.90 14.40
C LYS A 121 -1.34 -17.69 15.20
N ILE A 122 -1.86 -16.67 14.52
CA ILE A 122 -2.36 -15.45 15.17
C ILE A 122 -3.77 -15.74 15.71
N THR A 123 -3.95 -15.56 17.01
CA THR A 123 -5.24 -15.72 17.71
C THR A 123 -5.76 -14.43 18.35
N THR A 124 -4.92 -13.41 18.43
CA THR A 124 -5.23 -12.08 18.97
C THR A 124 -4.70 -11.01 18.05
N ILE A 125 -5.17 -9.77 18.18
CA ILE A 125 -4.61 -8.63 17.45
C ILE A 125 -3.11 -8.54 17.79
N GLU A 126 -2.26 -8.54 16.75
CA GLU A 126 -0.82 -8.36 16.92
C GLU A 126 -0.52 -6.89 17.25
N PRO A 127 0.50 -6.62 18.07
CA PRO A 127 0.85 -5.25 18.42
C PRO A 127 1.29 -4.45 17.18
N VAL A 128 1.22 -3.13 17.28
CA VAL A 128 1.83 -2.21 16.31
C VAL A 128 3.09 -1.64 16.96
N LYS A 129 4.20 -1.63 16.22
CA LYS A 129 5.45 -0.97 16.61
C LYS A 129 5.81 0.11 15.60
N GLU A 130 6.50 1.15 16.02
CA GLU A 130 7.10 2.12 15.10
C GLU A 130 8.21 1.46 14.26
N GLY A 131 8.51 2.07 13.11
CA GLY A 131 9.56 1.61 12.19
C GLY A 131 9.11 0.48 11.27
N HIS A 132 10.09 -0.18 10.65
CA HIS A 132 9.89 -1.31 9.74
C HIS A 132 11.04 -2.32 9.85
N GLY A 133 10.90 -3.47 9.17
CA GLY A 133 11.97 -4.47 9.01
C GLY A 133 11.88 -5.70 9.93
N GLU A 134 11.02 -5.70 10.94
CA GLU A 134 10.75 -6.85 11.82
C GLU A 134 9.42 -7.52 11.45
N GLY A 135 8.34 -6.73 11.37
CA GLY A 135 6.98 -7.18 11.09
C GLY A 135 6.78 -7.64 9.65
N GLY A 136 5.81 -8.52 9.45
CA GLY A 136 5.38 -9.01 8.13
C GLY A 136 4.56 -8.00 7.34
N PHE A 137 3.99 -7.00 8.01
CA PHE A 137 3.19 -5.95 7.39
C PHE A 137 3.69 -4.58 7.85
N THR A 138 4.02 -3.70 6.91
CA THR A 138 4.49 -2.34 7.14
C THR A 138 3.46 -1.35 6.60
N VAL A 139 3.25 -0.26 7.32
CA VAL A 139 2.53 0.92 6.86
C VAL A 139 3.50 2.08 6.77
N ILE A 140 3.47 2.78 5.65
CA ILE A 140 4.19 4.04 5.40
C ILE A 140 3.14 5.15 5.27
N SER A 141 3.34 6.28 5.96
CA SER A 141 2.58 7.51 5.69
C SER A 141 3.53 8.59 5.22
N ALA A 142 3.16 9.33 4.18
CA ALA A 142 3.90 10.48 3.69
C ALA A 142 2.93 11.64 3.40
N GLN A 143 3.35 12.87 3.71
CA GLN A 143 2.55 14.07 3.44
C GLN A 143 2.96 14.68 2.11
N LYS A 144 1.97 15.11 1.32
CA LYS A 144 2.20 15.97 0.16
C LYS A 144 2.59 17.37 0.66
N GLU A 145 3.67 17.93 0.11
CA GLU A 145 4.08 19.32 0.37
C GLU A 145 2.93 20.32 0.14
N LEU A 146 3.05 21.48 0.78
CA LEU A 146 2.06 22.57 0.75
C LEU A 146 2.07 23.37 -0.56
#